data_AF-A0A2N0XS45-F1
#
_entry.id   AF-A0A2N0XS45-F1
#
_cell.length_a   1.000
_cell.length_b   1.000
_cell.length_c   1.000
_cell.angle_alpha   90.00
_cell.angle_beta   90.00
_cell.angle_gamma   90.00
#
_symmetry.space_group_name_H-M   'P 1'
#
loop_
_entity.id
_entity.type
_entity.pdbx_description
1 polymer ?
#
loop_
_entity_poly.entity_id
_entity_poly.type
_entity_poly.pdbx_seq_one_letter_code
_entity_poly.pdbx_strand_id
1 'polypeptide(L)'
;MSFTPKKMFNIQASKVLSHKLKYIDLEYVEELFGKYCPINSNMLAHIIDEALDNINQGYSVTTSKQRFKSEDPAVSQYITGSIDKLLKHNKSKKSHSWDLCGDFDFDITHESHDRKEDIPHNPIQTYIHPFFAHPEYARKKHEVRVLFRLLHHSFEGTSWGIAVPVQLLMKGAKRISNCHFGYGHQICVADGNDYKEYHYIGITKRSWLQRMSEHFNEVRTGSNKTFHKAWREFTGKKNVIFTSELIVYNHNYKQIMDWEEFIVDQCMANGNSLNMIPGGFKGLRFLHEHSITDRERISLEERDAAISDYQRLNPNKGVPNLMVSKLWCDQDYVNRVICGHSNRLTVDQVLEIRRLSSKHNLTFIMKQLGLNDRSQVERVMKGKTYNKVAKKRLS
;
A
#
# COMPACT_ATOMS: atom_id res chain seq x y z
N MET A 1 20.01 4.39 -0.21
CA MET A 1 20.10 4.97 -1.56
C MET A 1 19.57 6.38 -1.50
N SER A 2 20.38 7.38 -1.85
CA SER A 2 19.82 8.60 -2.44
C SER A 2 19.13 8.16 -3.74
N PHE A 3 17.90 8.62 -3.96
CA PHE A 3 17.27 8.57 -5.28
C PHE A 3 18.05 9.53 -6.20
N THR A 4 19.28 9.18 -6.54
CA THR A 4 20.03 9.85 -7.61
C THR A 4 19.85 9.00 -8.85
N PRO A 5 19.22 9.52 -9.92
CA PRO A 5 19.19 8.82 -11.18
C PRO A 5 20.64 8.65 -11.65
N LYS A 6 21.11 7.41 -11.76
CA LYS A 6 22.34 7.14 -12.52
C LYS A 6 22.04 7.56 -13.97
N LYS A 7 22.66 8.64 -14.43
CA LYS A 7 22.68 9.03 -15.83
C LYS A 7 23.33 7.90 -16.64
N MET A 8 22.53 7.01 -17.21
CA MET A 8 22.87 6.33 -18.45
C MET A 8 22.12 7.03 -19.58
N PHE A 9 22.65 8.16 -20.02
CA PHE A 9 22.19 8.79 -21.26
C PHE A 9 22.81 8.01 -22.43
N ASN A 10 22.03 7.12 -23.03
CA ASN A 10 22.39 6.39 -24.23
C ASN A 10 21.85 7.12 -25.47
N ILE A 11 22.55 7.07 -26.61
CA ILE A 11 22.20 7.83 -27.84
C ILE A 11 20.82 7.40 -28.42
N GLN A 12 20.36 6.17 -28.14
CA GLN A 12 19.00 5.75 -28.49
C GLN A 12 17.92 6.43 -27.65
N ALA A 13 18.21 6.73 -26.38
CA ALA A 13 17.27 7.45 -25.52
C ALA A 13 17.03 8.88 -26.03
N SER A 14 18.06 9.58 -26.53
CA SER A 14 17.89 10.95 -27.03
C SER A 14 16.99 11.04 -28.28
N LYS A 15 16.94 10.00 -29.12
CA LYS A 15 16.04 9.93 -30.28
C LYS A 15 14.59 9.59 -29.90
N VAL A 16 14.38 8.79 -28.84
CA VAL A 16 13.03 8.52 -28.32
C VAL A 16 12.45 9.78 -27.66
N LEU A 17 13.27 10.46 -26.85
CA LEU A 17 12.89 11.66 -26.10
C LEU A 17 12.63 12.91 -26.98
N SER A 18 12.91 12.85 -28.28
CA SER A 18 12.59 13.93 -29.22
C SER A 18 11.23 13.76 -29.92
N HIS A 19 10.55 12.62 -29.73
CA HIS A 19 9.23 12.39 -30.32
C HIS A 19 8.15 13.18 -29.57
N LYS A 20 7.19 13.71 -30.32
CA LYS A 20 6.06 14.40 -29.73
C LYS A 20 5.10 13.37 -29.12
N LEU A 21 4.90 13.42 -27.80
CA LEU A 21 3.90 12.62 -27.10
C LEU A 21 2.51 12.88 -27.69
N LYS A 22 1.71 11.83 -27.91
CA LYS A 22 0.37 11.92 -28.48
C LYS A 22 -0.68 12.19 -27.40
N TYR A 23 -0.70 11.37 -26.36
CA TYR A 23 -1.70 11.36 -25.29
C TYR A 23 -1.21 12.00 -23.99
N ILE A 24 0.08 11.89 -23.67
CA ILE A 24 0.63 12.26 -22.35
C ILE A 24 1.03 13.74 -22.26
N ASP A 25 0.77 14.34 -21.10
CA ASP A 25 1.22 15.66 -20.69
C ASP A 25 2.54 15.54 -19.92
N LEU A 26 3.66 15.84 -20.59
CA LEU A 26 5.00 15.68 -20.03
C LEU A 26 5.22 16.51 -18.76
N GLU A 27 4.76 17.77 -18.78
CA GLU A 27 4.92 18.68 -17.65
C GLU A 27 4.24 18.11 -16.40
N TYR A 28 3.07 17.49 -16.59
CA TYR A 28 2.36 16.88 -15.48
C TYR A 28 3.00 15.59 -14.96
N VAL A 29 3.58 14.77 -15.84
CA VAL A 29 4.39 13.63 -15.40
C VAL A 29 5.59 14.11 -14.56
N GLU A 30 6.23 15.21 -14.96
CA GLU A 30 7.32 15.81 -14.18
C GLU A 30 6.84 16.40 -12.85
N GLU A 31 5.69 17.07 -12.81
CA GLU A 31 5.08 17.60 -11.59
C GLU A 31 4.74 16.49 -10.59
N LEU A 32 4.11 15.42 -11.07
CA LEU A 32 3.50 14.40 -10.24
C LEU A 32 4.55 13.38 -9.73
N PHE A 33 5.46 12.94 -10.60
CA PHE A 33 6.51 11.98 -10.23
C PHE A 33 7.83 12.66 -9.84
N GLY A 34 8.26 13.65 -10.62
CA GLY A 34 9.49 14.43 -10.41
C GLY A 34 10.71 13.58 -10.09
N LYS A 35 11.51 14.05 -9.13
CA LYS A 35 12.74 13.37 -8.66
C LYS A 35 12.49 12.07 -7.88
N TYR A 36 11.24 11.78 -7.51
CA TYR A 36 10.86 10.58 -6.77
C TYR A 36 10.41 9.44 -7.69
N CYS A 37 10.37 9.70 -9.01
CA CYS A 37 10.10 8.69 -10.01
C CYS A 37 11.16 7.56 -9.95
N PRO A 38 10.76 6.27 -10.02
CA PRO A 38 11.70 5.14 -10.05
C PRO A 38 12.62 5.12 -11.29
N ILE A 39 12.19 5.78 -12.37
CA ILE A 39 12.95 5.99 -13.60
C ILE A 39 12.92 7.48 -13.97
N ASN A 40 13.66 7.87 -15.00
CA ASN A 40 13.55 9.23 -15.53
C ASN A 40 12.10 9.54 -15.94
N SER A 41 11.53 10.65 -15.46
CA SER A 41 10.14 11.05 -15.69
C SER A 41 9.80 11.25 -17.17
N ASN A 42 10.74 11.79 -17.94
CA ASN A 42 10.56 11.97 -19.38
C ASN A 42 10.52 10.60 -20.08
N MET A 43 11.45 9.70 -19.76
CA MET A 43 11.39 8.30 -20.24
C MET A 43 10.07 7.61 -19.85
N LEU A 44 9.60 7.79 -18.62
CA LEU A 44 8.31 7.26 -18.18
C LEU A 44 7.16 7.80 -19.03
N ALA A 45 7.13 9.11 -19.31
CA ALA A 45 6.10 9.72 -20.14
C ALA A 45 6.04 9.07 -21.54
N HIS A 46 7.20 8.82 -22.15
CA HIS A 46 7.30 8.14 -23.45
C HIS A 46 6.85 6.67 -23.39
N ILE A 47 7.25 5.94 -22.35
CA ILE A 47 6.81 4.55 -22.15
C ILE A 47 5.28 4.48 -22.05
N ILE A 48 4.68 5.37 -21.27
CA ILE A 48 3.23 5.41 -21.10
C ILE A 48 2.57 5.80 -22.43
N ASP A 49 3.06 6.82 -23.12
CA ASP A 49 2.48 7.28 -24.38
C ASP A 49 2.52 6.21 -25.47
N GLU A 50 3.62 5.47 -25.58
CA GLU A 50 3.77 4.33 -26.48
C GLU A 50 2.80 3.19 -26.10
N ALA A 51 2.72 2.84 -24.81
CA ALA A 51 1.80 1.82 -24.32
C ALA A 51 0.34 2.18 -24.67
N LEU A 52 -0.04 3.43 -24.43
CA LEU A 52 -1.35 3.96 -24.76
C LEU A 52 -1.65 3.89 -26.27
N ASP A 53 -0.69 4.24 -27.12
CA ASP A 53 -0.91 4.18 -28.57
C ASP A 53 -1.07 2.74 -29.08
N ASN A 54 -0.27 1.81 -28.56
CA ASN A 54 -0.39 0.39 -28.90
C ASN A 54 -1.76 -0.19 -28.46
N ILE A 55 -2.19 0.12 -27.24
CA ILE A 55 -3.49 -0.32 -26.71
C ILE A 55 -4.63 0.24 -27.54
N ASN A 56 -4.55 1.52 -27.93
CA ASN A 56 -5.57 2.14 -28.76
C ASN A 56 -5.72 1.49 -30.15
N GLN A 57 -4.68 0.78 -30.63
CA GLN A 57 -4.68 -0.01 -31.86
C GLN A 57 -5.12 -1.48 -31.65
N GLY A 58 -5.45 -1.87 -30.42
CA GLY A 58 -5.93 -3.21 -30.07
C GLY A 58 -4.82 -4.19 -29.65
N TYR A 59 -3.58 -3.73 -29.45
CA TYR A 59 -2.51 -4.59 -28.93
C TYR A 59 -2.63 -4.74 -27.41
N SER A 60 -2.74 -5.98 -26.93
CA SER A 60 -2.87 -6.30 -25.50
C SER A 60 -1.53 -6.64 -24.84
N VAL A 61 -0.52 -7.04 -25.64
CA VAL A 61 0.83 -7.36 -25.16
C VAL A 61 1.86 -6.77 -26.13
N THR A 62 2.88 -6.13 -25.58
CA THR A 62 3.93 -5.46 -26.35
C THR A 62 5.28 -5.70 -25.68
N THR A 63 6.31 -5.95 -26.49
CA THR A 63 7.70 -6.14 -26.04
C THR A 63 8.61 -5.16 -26.77
N SER A 64 9.92 -5.17 -26.49
CA SER A 64 10.87 -4.34 -27.25
C SER A 64 10.94 -4.68 -28.75
N LYS A 65 10.40 -5.84 -29.17
CA LYS A 65 10.52 -6.34 -30.56
C LYS A 65 9.18 -6.58 -31.24
N GLN A 66 8.13 -6.90 -30.48
CA GLN A 66 6.90 -7.45 -31.01
C GLN A 66 5.67 -6.80 -30.36
N ARG A 67 4.55 -6.91 -31.07
CA ARG A 67 3.23 -6.44 -30.68
C ARG A 67 2.24 -7.56 -30.94
N PHE A 68 1.42 -7.89 -29.95
CA PHE A 68 0.46 -8.98 -30.02
C PHE A 68 -0.93 -8.45 -29.66
N LYS A 69 -1.91 -8.90 -30.44
CA LYS A 69 -3.32 -8.81 -30.07
C LYS A 69 -3.65 -9.99 -29.16
N SER A 70 -4.71 -9.83 -28.36
CA SER A 70 -5.19 -10.89 -27.47
C SER A 70 -5.67 -12.09 -28.29
N GLU A 71 -5.46 -13.30 -27.77
CA GLU A 71 -6.02 -14.53 -28.33
C GLU A 71 -7.54 -14.51 -28.32
N ASP A 72 -8.14 -13.88 -27.30
CA ASP A 72 -9.55 -13.49 -27.31
C ASP A 72 -9.72 -12.17 -28.12
N PRO A 73 -10.35 -12.21 -29.30
CA PRO A 73 -10.57 -11.02 -30.12
C PRO A 73 -11.42 -9.96 -29.43
N ALA A 74 -12.31 -10.34 -28.49
CA ALA A 74 -13.18 -9.41 -27.78
C ALA A 74 -12.36 -8.43 -26.94
N VAL A 75 -11.27 -8.89 -26.31
CA VAL A 75 -10.34 -8.04 -25.56
C VAL A 75 -9.71 -6.99 -26.47
N SER A 76 -9.18 -7.40 -27.62
CA SER A 76 -8.52 -6.48 -28.57
C SER A 76 -9.52 -5.46 -29.15
N GLN A 77 -10.75 -5.89 -29.43
CA GLN A 77 -11.82 -5.03 -29.90
C GLN A 77 -12.24 -4.01 -28.84
N TYR A 78 -12.38 -4.43 -27.58
CA TYR A 78 -12.79 -3.58 -26.48
C TYR A 78 -11.82 -2.42 -26.22
N ILE A 79 -10.51 -2.69 -26.25
CA ILE A 79 -9.49 -1.67 -25.99
C ILE A 79 -9.20 -0.77 -27.20
N THR A 80 -9.58 -1.18 -28.41
CA THR A 80 -9.38 -0.37 -29.63
C THR A 80 -10.16 0.95 -29.53
N GLY A 81 -9.47 2.08 -29.72
CA GLY A 81 -10.07 3.42 -29.58
C GLY A 81 -10.41 3.83 -28.16
N SER A 82 -10.11 3.01 -27.14
CA SER A 82 -10.41 3.33 -25.73
C SER A 82 -9.64 4.55 -25.26
N ILE A 83 -8.36 4.67 -25.61
CA ILE A 83 -7.51 5.79 -25.17
C ILE A 83 -7.95 7.11 -25.79
N ASP A 84 -8.37 7.13 -27.05
CA ASP A 84 -8.94 8.33 -27.67
C ASP A 84 -10.21 8.80 -26.94
N LYS A 85 -11.04 7.86 -26.44
CA LYS A 85 -12.21 8.17 -25.62
C LYS A 85 -11.82 8.72 -24.25
N LEU A 86 -10.80 8.15 -23.59
CA LEU A 86 -10.24 8.70 -22.35
C LEU A 86 -9.73 10.14 -22.56
N LEU A 87 -9.02 10.40 -23.65
CA LEU A 87 -8.51 11.73 -23.99
C LEU A 87 -9.65 12.72 -24.27
N LYS A 88 -10.69 12.28 -24.98
CA LYS A 88 -11.91 13.08 -25.22
C LYS A 88 -12.63 13.40 -23.93
N HIS A 89 -12.72 12.45 -22.99
CA HIS A 89 -13.28 12.67 -21.67
C HIS A 89 -12.53 13.77 -20.91
N ASN A 90 -11.20 13.70 -20.88
CA ASN A 90 -10.36 14.73 -20.23
C ASN A 90 -10.63 16.13 -20.81
N LYS A 91 -10.70 16.24 -22.14
CA LYS A 91 -10.96 17.51 -22.83
C LYS A 91 -12.41 18.01 -22.69
N SER A 92 -13.33 17.21 -22.15
CA SER A 92 -14.73 17.60 -21.98
C SER A 92 -14.89 18.67 -20.90
N LYS A 93 -15.66 19.72 -21.18
CA LYS A 93 -16.02 20.73 -20.16
C LYS A 93 -17.05 20.23 -19.14
N LYS A 94 -17.71 19.08 -19.39
CA LYS A 94 -18.85 18.59 -18.60
C LYS A 94 -18.49 17.76 -17.37
N SER A 95 -17.28 17.22 -17.29
CA SER A 95 -16.81 16.42 -16.14
C SER A 95 -16.35 17.29 -14.96
N HIS A 96 -16.41 16.79 -13.73
CA HIS A 96 -15.69 17.39 -12.61
C HIS A 96 -14.18 17.13 -12.73
N SER A 97 -13.38 17.84 -11.94
CA SER A 97 -11.91 17.71 -11.98
C SER A 97 -11.38 16.39 -11.43
N TRP A 98 -12.19 15.68 -10.65
CA TRP A 98 -11.87 14.39 -10.04
C TRP A 98 -12.52 13.20 -10.78
N ASP A 99 -13.30 13.45 -11.83
CA ASP A 99 -13.99 12.40 -12.56
C ASP A 99 -13.04 11.68 -13.53
N LEU A 100 -12.98 10.36 -13.41
CA LEU A 100 -12.36 9.47 -14.38
C LEU A 100 -13.43 8.89 -15.32
N CYS A 101 -13.02 8.49 -16.51
CA CYS A 101 -13.91 7.85 -17.47
C CYS A 101 -14.24 6.44 -16.97
N GLY A 102 -15.52 6.21 -16.63
CA GLY A 102 -15.99 4.93 -16.10
C GLY A 102 -16.32 3.87 -17.17
N ASP A 103 -16.00 4.12 -18.43
CA ASP A 103 -16.36 3.21 -19.54
C ASP A 103 -15.40 2.02 -19.69
N PHE A 104 -14.21 2.10 -19.07
CA PHE A 104 -13.13 1.15 -19.25
C PHE A 104 -12.50 0.73 -17.92
N ASP A 105 -12.45 -0.59 -17.67
CA ASP A 105 -11.82 -1.17 -16.48
C ASP A 105 -10.72 -2.16 -16.86
N PHE A 106 -9.47 -1.70 -16.88
CA PHE A 106 -8.30 -2.52 -17.10
C PHE A 106 -7.04 -1.86 -16.55
N ASP A 107 -6.04 -2.67 -16.21
CA ASP A 107 -4.72 -2.15 -15.86
C ASP A 107 -3.75 -2.33 -17.03
N ILE A 108 -2.81 -1.41 -17.15
CA ILE A 108 -1.69 -1.44 -18.09
C ILE A 108 -0.44 -1.66 -17.25
N THR A 109 0.15 -2.85 -17.31
CA THR A 109 1.36 -3.18 -16.56
C THR A 109 2.56 -3.13 -17.47
N HIS A 110 3.47 -2.20 -17.20
CA HIS A 110 4.82 -2.18 -17.75
C HIS A 110 5.77 -2.78 -16.72
N GLU A 111 6.43 -3.87 -17.08
CA GLU A 111 7.39 -4.53 -16.20
C GLU A 111 8.74 -4.71 -16.89
N SER A 112 9.79 -4.55 -16.09
CA SER A 112 11.15 -4.89 -16.46
C SER A 112 11.70 -5.89 -15.46
N HIS A 113 12.12 -7.06 -15.93
CA HIS A 113 12.71 -8.08 -15.08
C HIS A 113 14.22 -7.87 -14.99
N ASP A 114 14.72 -7.62 -13.77
CA ASP A 114 16.15 -7.49 -13.52
C ASP A 114 16.90 -8.84 -13.61
N ARG A 115 16.18 -9.96 -13.51
CA ARG A 115 16.77 -11.32 -13.54
C ARG A 115 16.58 -11.96 -14.92
N LYS A 116 17.70 -12.24 -15.58
CA LYS A 116 17.74 -12.97 -16.86
C LYS A 116 17.11 -14.37 -16.81
N GLU A 117 16.98 -14.91 -15.60
CA GLU A 117 16.43 -16.24 -15.31
C GLU A 117 14.91 -16.29 -15.45
N ASP A 118 14.21 -15.17 -15.28
CA ASP A 118 12.74 -15.13 -15.21
C ASP A 118 12.09 -15.07 -16.60
N ILE A 119 12.69 -14.36 -17.57
CA ILE A 119 12.22 -14.32 -18.97
C ILE A 119 13.43 -14.27 -19.94
N PRO A 120 13.87 -15.40 -20.52
CA PRO A 120 15.09 -15.49 -21.33
C PRO A 120 15.12 -14.59 -22.59
N HIS A 121 13.96 -14.13 -23.07
CA HIS A 121 13.84 -13.52 -24.40
C HIS A 121 13.18 -12.14 -24.45
N ASN A 122 12.51 -11.68 -23.39
CA ASN A 122 11.86 -10.37 -23.32
C ASN A 122 12.02 -9.78 -21.91
N PRO A 123 13.12 -9.07 -21.61
CA PRO A 123 13.35 -8.50 -20.28
C PRO A 123 12.41 -7.33 -19.94
N ILE A 124 11.67 -6.82 -20.93
CA ILE A 124 10.72 -5.71 -20.79
C ILE A 124 9.46 -6.05 -21.57
N GLN A 125 8.32 -5.93 -20.91
CA GLN A 125 7.01 -6.08 -21.55
C GLN A 125 5.99 -5.11 -20.99
N THR A 126 5.03 -4.73 -21.83
CA THR A 126 3.82 -4.03 -21.42
C THR A 126 2.61 -4.85 -21.83
N TYR A 127 1.71 -5.12 -20.90
CA TYR A 127 0.51 -5.91 -21.13
C TYR A 127 -0.68 -5.34 -20.35
N ILE A 128 -1.88 -5.79 -20.67
CA ILE A 128 -3.10 -5.38 -19.98
C ILE A 128 -3.64 -6.49 -19.05
N HIS A 129 -4.28 -6.07 -17.97
CA HIS A 129 -5.17 -6.91 -17.16
C HIS A 129 -6.63 -6.53 -17.47
N PRO A 130 -7.36 -7.31 -18.29
CA PRO A 130 -8.68 -6.94 -18.78
C PRO A 130 -9.78 -7.33 -17.77
N PHE A 131 -10.00 -6.55 -16.72
CA PHE A 131 -11.04 -6.88 -15.70
C PHE A 131 -12.45 -6.99 -16.29
N PHE A 132 -12.74 -6.29 -17.39
CA PHE A 132 -13.98 -6.44 -18.14
C PHE A 132 -14.22 -7.86 -18.71
N ALA A 133 -13.16 -8.65 -18.93
CA ALA A 133 -13.23 -10.03 -19.38
C ALA A 133 -13.29 -11.03 -18.20
N HIS A 134 -13.06 -10.56 -16.97
CA HIS A 134 -13.03 -11.36 -15.75
C HIS A 134 -13.92 -10.71 -14.67
N PRO A 135 -15.26 -10.87 -14.75
CA PRO A 135 -16.21 -10.22 -13.85
C PRO A 135 -15.95 -10.48 -12.36
N GLU A 136 -15.33 -11.61 -12.02
CA GLU A 136 -14.91 -11.99 -10.67
C GLU A 136 -13.83 -11.05 -10.07
N TYR A 137 -13.08 -10.35 -10.93
CA TYR A 137 -12.06 -9.38 -10.55
C TYR A 137 -12.44 -7.93 -10.91
N ALA A 138 -13.66 -7.72 -11.41
CA ALA A 138 -14.13 -6.40 -11.81
C ALA A 138 -14.24 -5.45 -10.63
N ARG A 139 -13.82 -4.19 -10.83
CA ARG A 139 -13.96 -3.16 -9.81
C ARG A 139 -15.42 -2.77 -9.63
N LYS A 140 -15.77 -2.28 -8.44
CA LYS A 140 -17.08 -1.66 -8.24
C LYS A 140 -17.22 -0.47 -9.19
N LYS A 141 -18.45 -0.15 -9.60
CA LYS A 141 -18.73 0.93 -10.57
C LYS A 141 -18.05 2.27 -10.28
N HIS A 142 -17.89 2.63 -9.01
CA HIS A 142 -17.25 3.90 -8.60
C HIS A 142 -15.72 3.82 -8.49
N GLU A 143 -15.14 2.64 -8.70
CA GLU A 143 -13.70 2.36 -8.67
C GLU A 143 -13.13 2.06 -10.06
N VAL A 144 -14.01 1.87 -11.06
CA VAL A 144 -13.63 1.64 -12.47
C VAL A 144 -12.70 2.73 -12.95
N ARG A 145 -11.53 2.32 -13.46
CA ARG A 145 -10.50 3.21 -13.99
C ARG A 145 -9.51 2.42 -14.84
N VAL A 146 -8.79 3.15 -15.69
CA VAL A 146 -7.60 2.62 -16.36
C VAL A 146 -6.36 3.00 -15.57
N LEU A 147 -5.67 2.00 -15.02
CA LEU A 147 -4.48 2.20 -14.18
C LEU A 147 -3.22 1.87 -14.99
N PHE A 148 -2.21 2.72 -14.94
CA PHE A 148 -0.87 2.37 -15.39
C PHE A 148 -0.04 1.90 -14.19
N ARG A 149 0.56 0.72 -14.29
CA ARG A 149 1.46 0.12 -13.31
C ARG A 149 2.86 0.03 -13.89
N LEU A 150 3.83 0.58 -13.18
CA LEU A 150 5.25 0.39 -13.46
C LEU A 150 5.80 -0.58 -12.41
N LEU A 151 6.09 -1.81 -12.81
CA LEU A 151 6.83 -2.78 -12.02
C LEU A 151 8.30 -2.67 -12.43
N HIS A 152 9.02 -1.83 -11.70
CA HIS A 152 10.43 -1.57 -11.96
C HIS A 152 11.14 -1.56 -10.62
N HIS A 153 12.19 -2.38 -10.53
CA HIS A 153 13.06 -2.63 -9.37
C HIS A 153 12.68 -3.79 -8.45
N SER A 154 13.75 -4.38 -7.91
CA SER A 154 13.73 -5.09 -6.63
C SER A 154 14.22 -4.17 -5.50
N PHE A 155 13.38 -3.93 -4.49
CA PHE A 155 13.81 -3.33 -3.22
C PHE A 155 14.33 -4.44 -2.33
N GLU A 156 15.65 -4.48 -2.09
CA GLU A 156 16.28 -5.47 -1.20
C GLU A 156 15.85 -6.92 -1.55
N GLY A 157 15.68 -7.20 -2.84
CA GLY A 157 15.29 -8.51 -3.38
C GLY A 157 13.79 -8.76 -3.56
N THR A 158 12.91 -7.84 -3.14
CA THR A 158 11.45 -7.91 -3.32
C THR A 158 10.96 -6.98 -4.43
N SER A 159 10.03 -7.44 -5.26
CA SER A 159 9.47 -6.64 -6.35
C SER A 159 8.76 -5.41 -5.83
N TRP A 160 9.01 -4.28 -6.49
CA TRP A 160 8.42 -2.98 -6.17
C TRP A 160 7.83 -2.33 -7.42
N GLY A 161 6.69 -1.66 -7.26
CA GLY A 161 6.08 -0.90 -8.33
C GLY A 161 5.29 0.30 -7.86
N ILE A 162 4.89 1.11 -8.84
CA ILE A 162 4.00 2.24 -8.64
C ILE A 162 2.80 2.11 -9.57
N ALA A 163 1.67 2.66 -9.15
CA ALA A 163 0.45 2.65 -9.93
C ALA A 163 -0.26 4.01 -9.91
N VAL A 164 -0.86 4.38 -11.03
CA VAL A 164 -1.50 5.69 -11.21
C VAL A 164 -2.64 5.60 -12.23
N PRO A 165 -3.78 6.28 -12.05
CA PRO A 165 -4.80 6.36 -13.07
C PRO A 165 -4.24 7.11 -14.28
N VAL A 166 -4.22 6.47 -15.44
CA VAL A 166 -3.47 7.00 -16.59
C VAL A 166 -4.06 8.32 -17.10
N GLN A 167 -5.38 8.49 -16.96
CA GLN A 167 -6.08 9.73 -17.31
C GLN A 167 -5.53 10.97 -16.58
N LEU A 168 -4.90 10.81 -15.42
CA LEU A 168 -4.27 11.93 -14.73
C LEU A 168 -3.12 12.50 -15.54
N LEU A 169 -2.36 11.62 -16.19
CA LEU A 169 -1.16 11.93 -16.96
C LEU A 169 -1.47 12.37 -18.39
N MET A 170 -2.72 12.19 -18.83
CA MET A 170 -3.12 12.49 -20.19
C MET A 170 -3.43 13.98 -20.37
N LYS A 171 -3.14 14.50 -21.55
CA LYS A 171 -3.43 15.87 -21.96
C LYS A 171 -4.89 16.24 -21.73
N GLY A 172 -5.10 17.47 -21.27
CA GLY A 172 -6.44 17.99 -20.96
C GLY A 172 -7.00 17.49 -19.63
N ALA A 173 -6.25 16.70 -18.85
CA ALA A 173 -6.63 16.41 -17.47
C ALA A 173 -6.83 17.72 -16.70
N LYS A 174 -7.96 17.83 -15.99
CA LYS A 174 -8.28 19.00 -15.18
C LYS A 174 -7.40 19.03 -13.95
N ARG A 175 -7.04 20.24 -13.50
CA ARG A 175 -6.22 20.47 -12.32
C ARG A 175 -6.95 21.45 -11.40
N ILE A 176 -6.88 21.23 -10.10
CA ILE A 176 -7.33 22.21 -9.11
C ILE A 176 -6.14 22.65 -8.27
N SER A 177 -6.05 23.95 -8.00
CA SER A 177 -5.07 24.49 -7.05
C SER A 177 -5.33 23.94 -5.65
N ASN A 178 -4.27 23.70 -4.88
CA ASN A 178 -4.36 23.21 -3.50
C ASN A 178 -5.09 21.86 -3.35
N CYS A 179 -4.98 20.99 -4.36
CA CYS A 179 -5.49 19.63 -4.25
C CYS A 179 -4.73 18.81 -3.21
N HIS A 180 -5.39 17.77 -2.71
CA HIS A 180 -4.78 16.72 -1.92
C HIS A 180 -4.80 15.42 -2.70
N PHE A 181 -3.84 14.56 -2.39
CA PHE A 181 -3.70 13.22 -2.96
C PHE A 181 -4.07 12.20 -1.91
N GLY A 182 -4.79 11.16 -2.33
CA GLY A 182 -5.05 9.98 -1.52
C GLY A 182 -4.37 8.78 -2.17
N TYR A 183 -3.59 8.06 -1.38
CA TYR A 183 -2.71 7.00 -1.85
C TYR A 183 -2.83 5.75 -1.00
N GLY A 184 -2.42 4.62 -1.59
CA GLY A 184 -2.28 3.34 -0.91
C GLY A 184 -0.88 2.78 -1.10
N HIS A 185 -0.29 2.26 -0.03
CA HIS A 185 0.90 1.43 -0.09
C HIS A 185 0.48 -0.01 0.23
N GLN A 186 0.64 -0.87 -0.76
CA GLN A 186 0.11 -2.23 -0.80
C GLN A 186 1.25 -3.24 -0.64
N ILE A 187 1.01 -4.26 0.17
CA ILE A 187 1.83 -5.47 0.24
C ILE A 187 0.96 -6.61 -0.26
N CYS A 188 1.23 -7.11 -1.46
CA CYS A 188 0.56 -8.28 -2.01
C CYS A 188 1.47 -9.49 -1.81
N VAL A 189 0.95 -10.54 -1.17
CA VAL A 189 1.63 -11.80 -0.90
C VAL A 189 0.92 -12.90 -1.67
N ALA A 190 1.62 -13.53 -2.60
CA ALA A 190 1.14 -14.70 -3.31
C ALA A 190 1.51 -15.97 -2.52
N ASP A 191 0.55 -16.85 -2.27
CA ASP A 191 0.76 -18.14 -1.62
C ASP A 191 0.03 -19.23 -2.42
N GLY A 192 0.71 -19.77 -3.43
CA GLY A 192 0.09 -20.66 -4.41
C GLY A 192 -1.00 -19.94 -5.22
N ASN A 193 -2.25 -20.38 -5.08
CA ASN A 193 -3.41 -19.78 -5.74
C ASN A 193 -4.11 -18.71 -4.88
N ASP A 194 -3.67 -18.52 -3.63
CA ASP A 194 -4.24 -17.52 -2.73
C ASP A 194 -3.39 -16.24 -2.76
N TYR A 195 -4.07 -15.10 -2.67
CA TYR A 195 -3.44 -13.79 -2.57
C TYR A 195 -3.91 -13.09 -1.31
N LYS A 196 -2.97 -12.55 -0.53
CA LYS A 196 -3.25 -11.69 0.61
C LYS A 196 -2.71 -10.31 0.35
N GLU A 197 -3.58 -9.32 0.46
CA GLU A 197 -3.21 -7.92 0.31
C GLU A 197 -3.30 -7.22 1.66
N TYR A 198 -2.36 -6.33 1.92
CA TYR A 198 -2.37 -5.43 3.07
C TYR A 198 -2.18 -4.00 2.59
N HIS A 199 -2.92 -3.05 3.19
CA HIS A 199 -2.97 -1.67 2.73
C HIS A 199 -2.61 -0.70 3.84
N TYR A 200 -1.66 0.18 3.58
CA TYR A 200 -1.53 1.45 4.29
C TYR A 200 -2.13 2.56 3.43
N ILE A 201 -3.18 3.21 3.90
CA ILE A 201 -3.81 4.33 3.21
C ILE A 201 -3.34 5.64 3.84
N GLY A 202 -3.00 6.62 3.02
CA GLY A 202 -2.69 7.96 3.51
C GLY A 202 -3.17 9.06 2.57
N ILE A 203 -3.15 10.28 3.11
CA ILE A 203 -3.43 11.51 2.38
C ILE A 203 -2.26 12.49 2.51
N THR A 204 -2.08 13.33 1.51
CA THR A 204 -0.98 14.30 1.48
C THR A 204 -1.30 15.50 0.58
N LYS A 205 -0.78 16.69 0.93
CA LYS A 205 -0.71 17.84 0.02
C LYS A 205 0.52 17.82 -0.89
N ARG A 206 1.53 17.02 -0.51
CA ARG A 206 2.79 16.80 -1.23
C ARG A 206 2.64 15.62 -2.20
N SER A 207 3.66 15.32 -3.01
CA SER A 207 3.68 14.11 -3.85
C SER A 207 3.56 12.82 -3.01
N TRP A 208 2.75 11.85 -3.45
CA TRP A 208 2.64 10.53 -2.79
C TRP A 208 3.94 9.72 -2.90
N LEU A 209 4.71 9.88 -3.98
CA LEU A 209 6.03 9.23 -4.11
C LEU A 209 7.06 9.85 -3.18
N GLN A 210 6.94 11.14 -2.88
CA GLN A 210 7.71 11.74 -1.79
C GLN A 210 7.38 11.06 -0.46
N ARG A 211 6.10 10.88 -0.14
CA ARG A 211 5.68 10.16 1.09
C ARG A 211 6.21 8.74 1.12
N MET A 212 6.20 8.03 -0.01
CA MET A 212 6.77 6.70 -0.09
C MET A 212 8.29 6.69 0.15
N SER A 213 9.02 7.67 -0.40
CA SER A 213 10.45 7.83 -0.12
C SER A 213 10.72 8.09 1.37
N GLU A 214 9.86 8.87 2.04
CA GLU A 214 9.93 9.10 3.49
C GLU A 214 9.69 7.80 4.26
N HIS A 215 8.68 7.01 3.89
CA HIS A 215 8.43 5.69 4.46
C HIS A 215 9.63 4.75 4.30
N PHE A 216 10.28 4.71 3.14
CA PHE A 216 11.50 3.89 2.96
C PHE A 216 12.62 4.27 3.91
N ASN A 217 12.81 5.57 4.18
CA ASN A 217 13.81 6.02 5.13
C ASN A 217 13.42 5.59 6.55
N GLU A 218 12.16 5.77 6.93
CA GLU A 218 11.65 5.37 8.25
C GLU A 218 11.73 3.84 8.47
N VAL A 219 11.43 3.04 7.45
CA VAL A 219 11.59 1.57 7.46
C VAL A 219 13.02 1.17 7.80
N ARG A 220 14.01 1.77 7.13
CA ARG A 220 15.45 1.47 7.32
C ARG A 220 15.97 1.90 8.68
N THR A 221 15.48 3.02 9.20
CA THR A 221 15.85 3.51 10.55
C THR A 221 15.17 2.74 11.69
N GLY A 222 14.39 1.69 11.38
CA GLY A 222 13.81 0.82 12.39
C GLY A 222 12.52 1.35 13.02
N SER A 223 11.78 2.22 12.33
CA SER A 223 10.52 2.77 12.84
C SER A 223 9.52 1.66 13.24
N ASN A 224 8.78 1.91 14.33
CA ASN A 224 7.89 0.95 14.98
C ASN A 224 6.46 0.89 14.40
N LYS A 225 6.14 1.64 13.33
CA LYS A 225 4.81 1.64 12.69
C LYS A 225 4.46 0.24 12.17
N THR A 226 3.18 -0.13 12.24
CA THR A 226 2.68 -1.43 11.74
C THR A 226 3.06 -1.66 10.28
N PHE A 227 2.81 -0.67 9.43
CA PHE A 227 3.24 -0.68 8.03
C PHE A 227 4.74 -0.96 7.87
N HIS A 228 5.60 -0.30 8.65
CA HIS A 228 7.06 -0.48 8.53
C HIS A 228 7.55 -1.84 9.04
N LYS A 229 6.92 -2.35 10.09
CA LYS A 229 7.21 -3.70 10.60
C LYS A 229 6.83 -4.76 9.57
N ALA A 230 5.61 -4.67 9.04
CA ALA A 230 5.13 -5.55 7.98
C ALA A 230 6.06 -5.47 6.76
N TRP A 231 6.42 -4.26 6.33
CA TRP A 231 7.37 -4.06 5.24
C TRP A 231 8.67 -4.84 5.46
N ARG A 232 9.36 -4.63 6.59
CA ARG A 232 10.61 -5.33 6.89
C ARG A 232 10.46 -6.86 6.97
N GLU A 233 9.32 -7.35 7.44
CA GLU A 233 9.03 -8.78 7.51
C GLU A 233 8.88 -9.43 6.13
N PHE A 234 8.37 -8.68 5.16
CA PHE A 234 8.16 -9.17 3.80
C PHE A 234 9.31 -8.88 2.83
N THR A 235 10.22 -7.95 3.18
CA THR A 235 11.42 -7.68 2.40
C THR A 235 12.28 -8.94 2.21
N GLY A 236 12.82 -9.12 0.99
CA GLY A 236 13.62 -10.26 0.56
C GLY A 236 12.81 -11.46 0.07
N LYS A 237 11.49 -11.48 0.29
CA LYS A 237 10.63 -12.58 -0.17
C LYS A 237 10.29 -12.43 -1.66
N LYS A 238 10.42 -13.53 -2.42
CA LYS A 238 10.17 -13.57 -3.87
C LYS A 238 8.68 -13.58 -4.23
N ASN A 239 7.83 -14.05 -3.33
CA ASN A 239 6.38 -14.14 -3.51
C ASN A 239 5.63 -12.88 -3.03
N VAL A 240 6.35 -11.77 -2.85
CA VAL A 240 5.79 -10.51 -2.39
C VAL A 240 5.99 -9.45 -3.46
N ILE A 241 4.93 -8.67 -3.70
CA ILE A 241 4.98 -7.47 -4.52
C ILE A 241 4.54 -6.30 -3.65
N PHE A 242 5.41 -5.30 -3.58
CA PHE A 242 5.09 -4.03 -2.96
C PHE A 242 4.63 -3.04 -4.04
N THR A 243 3.52 -2.33 -3.80
CA THR A 243 3.00 -1.33 -4.75
C THR A 243 2.67 -0.01 -4.04
N SER A 244 2.99 1.14 -4.63
CA SER A 244 2.44 2.43 -4.22
C SER A 244 1.52 3.01 -5.28
N GLU A 245 0.25 3.11 -4.95
CA GLU A 245 -0.81 3.56 -5.84
C GLU A 245 -1.29 4.96 -5.46
N LEU A 246 -1.37 5.86 -6.44
CA LEU A 246 -2.18 7.06 -6.33
C LEU A 246 -3.64 6.67 -6.62
N ILE A 247 -4.54 6.81 -5.65
CA ILE A 247 -5.93 6.31 -5.78
C ILE A 247 -6.87 7.45 -6.14
N VAL A 248 -6.80 8.56 -5.39
CA VAL A 248 -7.64 9.74 -5.60
C VAL A 248 -6.80 11.01 -5.71
N TYR A 249 -7.28 11.93 -6.54
CA TYR A 249 -6.61 13.19 -6.91
C TYR A 249 -7.63 14.31 -7.01
N ASN A 250 -7.17 15.57 -7.03
CA ASN A 250 -8.06 16.75 -7.17
C ASN A 250 -9.18 16.80 -6.12
N HIS A 251 -8.92 16.34 -4.90
CA HIS A 251 -9.84 16.50 -3.78
C HIS A 251 -9.45 17.72 -2.94
N ASN A 252 -10.46 18.48 -2.50
CA ASN A 252 -10.25 19.49 -1.45
C ASN A 252 -10.07 18.80 -0.08
N TYR A 253 -9.71 19.59 0.94
CA TYR A 253 -9.41 19.05 2.27
C TYR A 253 -10.57 18.22 2.87
N LYS A 254 -11.82 18.68 2.76
CA LYS A 254 -12.95 17.93 3.30
C LYS A 254 -13.14 16.61 2.54
N GLN A 255 -13.16 16.68 1.21
CA GLN A 255 -13.35 15.50 0.36
C GLN A 255 -12.28 14.43 0.61
N ILE A 256 -11.01 14.83 0.75
CA ILE A 256 -9.93 13.88 0.94
C ILE A 256 -9.95 13.26 2.35
N MET A 257 -10.38 14.01 3.37
CA MET A 257 -10.55 13.52 4.73
C MET A 257 -11.70 12.51 4.82
N ASP A 258 -12.84 12.82 4.18
CA ASP A 258 -13.98 11.90 4.10
C ASP A 258 -13.59 10.60 3.36
N TRP A 259 -12.80 10.72 2.28
CA TRP A 259 -12.27 9.57 1.55
C TRP A 259 -11.34 8.70 2.41
N GLU A 260 -10.37 9.31 3.12
CA GLU A 260 -9.43 8.57 3.98
C GLU A 260 -10.17 7.82 5.08
N GLU A 261 -11.15 8.47 5.73
CA GLU A 261 -11.99 7.85 6.75
C GLU A 261 -12.72 6.61 6.20
N PHE A 262 -13.40 6.75 5.05
CA PHE A 262 -14.16 5.67 4.42
C PHE A 262 -13.27 4.49 4.01
N ILE A 263 -12.15 4.74 3.33
CA ILE A 263 -11.31 3.65 2.81
C ILE A 263 -10.52 2.96 3.93
N VAL A 264 -10.05 3.71 4.94
CA VAL A 264 -9.38 3.11 6.10
C VAL A 264 -10.35 2.25 6.88
N ASP A 265 -11.60 2.69 7.09
CA ASP A 265 -12.62 1.90 7.77
C ASP A 265 -12.94 0.60 7.02
N GLN A 266 -13.00 0.63 5.68
CA GLN A 266 -13.17 -0.59 4.87
C GLN A 266 -11.98 -1.54 5.00
N CYS A 267 -10.74 -1.07 4.83
CA CYS A 267 -9.55 -1.92 5.00
C CYS A 267 -9.46 -2.50 6.42
N MET A 268 -9.85 -1.70 7.41
CA MET A 268 -9.90 -2.12 8.81
C MET A 268 -10.94 -3.23 9.02
N ALA A 269 -12.16 -3.06 8.50
CA ALA A 269 -13.21 -4.07 8.58
C ALA A 269 -12.85 -5.39 7.88
N ASN A 270 -12.09 -5.30 6.78
CA ASN A 270 -11.59 -6.46 6.04
C ASN A 270 -10.37 -7.13 6.69
N GLY A 271 -9.84 -6.58 7.80
CA GLY A 271 -8.69 -7.14 8.50
C GLY A 271 -7.36 -6.98 7.75
N ASN A 272 -7.30 -6.11 6.74
CA ASN A 272 -6.12 -5.91 5.89
C ASN A 272 -5.49 -4.51 5.98
N SER A 273 -5.96 -3.66 6.89
CA SER A 273 -5.37 -2.34 7.16
C SER A 273 -4.06 -2.42 7.96
N LEU A 274 -3.06 -1.67 7.49
CA LEU A 274 -1.79 -1.39 8.16
C LEU A 274 -1.78 -0.01 8.84
N ASN A 275 -2.89 0.75 8.73
CA ASN A 275 -3.08 1.99 9.47
C ASN A 275 -3.19 1.71 10.97
N MET A 276 -2.58 2.57 11.78
CA MET A 276 -2.59 2.42 13.23
C MET A 276 -3.76 3.15 13.89
N ILE A 277 -4.33 4.14 13.20
CA ILE A 277 -5.48 4.93 13.65
C ILE A 277 -6.52 4.98 12.53
N PRO A 278 -7.79 5.32 12.84
CA PRO A 278 -8.78 5.62 11.81
C PRO A 278 -8.32 6.74 10.87
N GLY A 279 -8.84 6.75 9.65
CA GLY A 279 -8.56 7.80 8.67
C GLY A 279 -9.34 9.09 8.93
N GLY A 280 -8.96 10.16 8.24
CA GLY A 280 -9.76 11.37 8.11
C GLY A 280 -10.09 12.05 9.44
N PHE A 281 -11.31 12.59 9.54
CA PHE A 281 -11.74 13.35 10.72
C PHE A 281 -11.89 12.45 11.96
N LYS A 282 -12.28 11.19 11.77
CA LYS A 282 -12.29 10.17 12.82
C LYS A 282 -10.91 9.92 13.40
N GLY A 283 -9.86 9.95 12.59
CA GLY A 283 -8.48 9.90 13.05
C GLY A 283 -8.12 11.10 13.93
N LEU A 284 -8.54 12.31 13.55
CA LEU A 284 -8.30 13.52 14.36
C LEU A 284 -9.04 13.49 15.71
N ARG A 285 -10.31 13.11 15.71
CA ARG A 285 -11.10 12.88 16.94
C ARG A 285 -10.41 11.87 17.84
N PHE A 286 -9.97 10.76 17.26
CA PHE A 286 -9.27 9.71 17.98
C PHE A 286 -8.01 10.23 18.71
N LEU A 287 -7.18 11.03 18.03
CA LEU A 287 -5.97 11.59 18.62
C LEU A 287 -6.28 12.51 19.80
N HIS A 288 -7.30 13.36 19.66
CA HIS A 288 -7.72 14.28 20.71
C HIS A 288 -8.33 13.55 21.92
N GLU A 289 -9.24 12.60 21.68
CA GLU A 289 -9.86 11.77 22.73
C GLU A 289 -8.83 10.99 23.56
N HIS A 290 -7.69 10.65 22.96
CA HIS A 290 -6.60 9.94 23.63
C HIS A 290 -5.50 10.87 24.17
N SER A 291 -5.75 12.19 24.17
CA SER A 291 -4.82 13.22 24.64
C SER A 291 -3.46 13.16 23.95
N ILE A 292 -3.42 12.70 22.69
CA ILE A 292 -2.24 12.73 21.84
C ILE A 292 -2.07 14.14 21.26
N THR A 293 -3.19 14.83 21.02
CA THR A 293 -3.25 16.22 20.59
C THR A 293 -4.07 17.03 21.59
N ASP A 294 -3.74 18.32 21.73
CA ASP A 294 -4.41 19.27 22.63
C ASP A 294 -5.77 19.75 22.10
N ARG A 295 -5.97 19.64 20.78
CA ARG A 295 -7.20 20.01 20.09
C ARG A 295 -7.54 19.02 18.98
N GLU A 296 -8.83 18.98 18.62
CA GLU A 296 -9.34 18.13 17.53
C GLU A 296 -8.95 18.66 16.14
N ARG A 297 -9.00 19.98 15.94
CA ARG A 297 -8.68 20.59 14.64
C ARG A 297 -7.19 20.90 14.55
N ILE A 298 -6.48 20.05 13.83
CA ILE A 298 -5.07 20.20 13.50
C ILE A 298 -4.84 19.95 12.00
N SER A 299 -3.77 20.51 11.47
CA SER A 299 -3.29 20.26 10.11
C SER A 299 -2.81 18.81 9.93
N LEU A 300 -2.65 18.38 8.67
CA LEU A 300 -2.10 17.05 8.35
C LEU A 300 -0.64 16.93 8.84
N GLU A 301 0.10 18.03 8.77
CA GLU A 301 1.48 18.11 9.24
C GLU A 301 1.55 17.97 10.78
N GLU A 302 0.70 18.69 11.52
CA GLU A 302 0.59 18.55 12.98
C GLU A 302 0.13 17.14 13.38
N ARG A 303 -0.80 16.54 12.62
CA ARG A 303 -1.26 15.16 12.82
C ARG A 303 -0.10 14.17 12.70
N ASP A 304 0.65 14.24 11.60
CA ASP A 304 1.77 13.33 11.35
C ASP A 304 2.88 13.50 12.42
N ALA A 305 3.13 14.74 12.86
CA ALA A 305 4.07 15.03 13.95
C ALA A 305 3.61 14.44 15.29
N ALA A 306 2.34 14.63 15.66
CA ALA A 306 1.78 14.11 16.92
C ALA A 306 1.83 12.57 16.97
N ILE A 307 1.52 11.89 15.87
CA ILE A 307 1.62 10.43 15.76
C ILE A 307 3.08 9.98 15.95
N SER A 308 4.04 10.68 15.33
CA SER A 308 5.46 10.37 15.44
C SER A 308 5.98 10.57 16.87
N ASP A 309 5.63 11.69 17.51
CA ASP A 309 6.04 12.01 18.88
C ASP A 309 5.46 11.01 19.88
N TYR A 310 4.18 10.65 19.75
CA TYR A 310 3.56 9.64 20.59
C TYR A 310 4.26 8.29 20.47
N GLN A 311 4.68 7.89 19.27
CA GLN A 311 5.44 6.65 19.04
C GLN A 311 6.82 6.69 19.68
N ARG A 312 7.53 7.83 19.59
CA ARG A 312 8.83 8.01 20.23
C ARG A 312 8.73 7.87 21.76
N LEU A 313 7.67 8.44 22.34
CA LEU A 313 7.41 8.38 23.79
C LEU A 313 6.88 7.00 24.24
N ASN A 314 6.28 6.22 23.33
CA ASN A 314 5.66 4.93 23.64
C ASN A 314 6.15 3.80 22.71
N PRO A 315 7.47 3.50 22.67
CA PRO A 315 8.07 2.58 21.70
C PRO A 315 7.51 1.14 21.80
N ASN A 316 7.12 0.72 23.00
CA ASN A 316 6.54 -0.60 23.27
C ASN A 316 5.01 -0.65 23.12
N LYS A 317 4.33 0.50 23.03
CA LYS A 317 2.87 0.58 22.87
C LYS A 317 2.48 1.05 21.48
N GLY A 318 3.26 0.67 20.45
CA GLY A 318 3.03 1.04 19.05
C GLY A 318 1.54 1.23 18.80
N VAL A 319 1.15 2.48 18.46
CA VAL A 319 -0.23 2.98 18.55
C VAL A 319 -1.23 1.87 18.24
N PRO A 320 -2.13 1.52 19.19
CA PRO A 320 -3.00 0.37 19.05
C PRO A 320 -3.74 0.42 17.71
N ASN A 321 -3.58 -0.61 16.87
CA ASN A 321 -4.50 -0.84 15.76
C ASN A 321 -5.89 -1.04 16.38
N LEU A 322 -6.79 -0.08 16.16
CA LEU A 322 -8.09 -0.03 16.85
C LEU A 322 -9.13 -1.00 16.31
N MET A 323 -8.83 -1.77 15.27
CA MET A 323 -9.59 -2.99 14.96
C MET A 323 -9.30 -4.13 15.94
N VAL A 324 -8.18 -4.06 16.67
CA VAL A 324 -7.89 -5.04 17.72
C VAL A 324 -8.72 -4.76 18.98
N SER A 325 -9.33 -3.58 19.16
CA SER A 325 -10.19 -3.34 20.34
C SER A 325 -11.34 -4.36 20.44
N LYS A 326 -11.92 -4.78 19.30
CA LYS A 326 -12.96 -5.83 19.27
C LYS A 326 -12.38 -7.25 19.32
N LEU A 327 -11.18 -7.48 18.77
CA LEU A 327 -10.48 -8.79 18.87
C LEU A 327 -9.86 -9.03 20.27
N TRP A 328 -9.55 -7.98 21.03
CA TRP A 328 -9.18 -8.07 22.45
C TRP A 328 -10.36 -8.46 23.35
N CYS A 329 -11.59 -8.44 22.84
CA CYS A 329 -12.76 -9.01 23.50
C CYS A 329 -12.94 -10.51 23.21
N ASP A 330 -12.25 -11.06 22.21
CA ASP A 330 -12.24 -12.49 21.92
C ASP A 330 -11.09 -13.18 22.68
N GLN A 331 -11.44 -13.97 23.70
CA GLN A 331 -10.46 -14.63 24.54
C GLN A 331 -9.61 -15.66 23.77
N ASP A 332 -10.15 -16.29 22.71
CA ASP A 332 -9.42 -17.29 21.91
C ASP A 332 -8.35 -16.61 21.02
N TYR A 333 -8.64 -15.40 20.54
CA TYR A 333 -7.64 -14.55 19.87
C TYR A 333 -6.59 -14.04 20.86
N VAL A 334 -7.01 -13.49 22.01
CA VAL A 334 -6.11 -12.98 23.06
C VAL A 334 -5.13 -14.05 23.53
N ASN A 335 -5.63 -15.25 23.78
CA ASN A 335 -4.83 -16.39 24.22
C ASN A 335 -3.82 -16.82 23.16
N ARG A 336 -4.23 -16.90 21.88
CA ARG A 336 -3.34 -17.27 20.77
C ARG A 336 -2.24 -16.25 20.53
N VAL A 337 -2.55 -14.96 20.62
CA VAL A 337 -1.58 -13.89 20.36
C VAL A 337 -0.62 -13.70 21.54
N ILE A 338 -1.11 -13.82 22.78
CA ILE A 338 -0.26 -13.70 23.97
C ILE A 338 0.64 -14.94 24.11
N CYS A 339 0.12 -16.14 23.90
CA CYS A 339 0.80 -17.40 24.20
C CYS A 339 1.32 -18.18 22.97
N GLY A 340 1.09 -17.71 21.74
CA GLY A 340 1.35 -18.49 20.51
C GLY A 340 2.79 -18.49 19.99
N HIS A 341 3.74 -17.90 20.70
CA HIS A 341 5.15 -17.92 20.31
C HIS A 341 5.92 -18.92 21.18
N SER A 342 6.87 -19.67 20.61
CA SER A 342 7.59 -20.77 21.28
C SER A 342 8.33 -20.34 22.56
N ASN A 343 8.74 -19.08 22.66
CA ASN A 343 9.42 -18.52 23.83
C ASN A 343 8.47 -17.93 24.88
N ARG A 344 7.16 -18.15 24.76
CA ARG A 344 6.14 -17.64 25.67
C ARG A 344 5.44 -18.77 26.41
N LEU A 345 4.93 -18.45 27.59
CA LEU A 345 4.15 -19.39 28.40
C LEU A 345 2.82 -19.68 27.72
N THR A 346 2.41 -20.94 27.72
CA THR A 346 1.08 -21.35 27.25
C THR A 346 0.00 -20.78 28.18
N VAL A 347 -1.25 -20.76 27.68
CA VAL A 347 -2.40 -20.31 28.47
C VAL A 347 -2.50 -21.10 29.78
N ASP A 348 -2.37 -22.43 29.69
CA ASP A 348 -2.45 -23.32 30.84
C ASP A 348 -1.32 -23.08 31.83
N GLN A 349 -0.09 -22.86 31.34
CA GLN A 349 1.04 -22.50 32.20
C GLN A 349 0.80 -21.17 32.93
N VAL A 350 0.26 -20.14 32.25
CA VAL A 350 -0.04 -18.84 32.88
C VAL A 350 -1.13 -18.97 33.94
N LEU A 351 -2.20 -19.70 33.66
CA LEU A 351 -3.29 -19.92 34.61
C LEU A 351 -2.82 -20.72 35.82
N GLU A 352 -1.99 -21.73 35.60
CA GLU A 352 -1.47 -22.58 36.66
C GLU A 352 -0.43 -21.85 37.53
N ILE A 353 0.43 -21.01 36.96
CA ILE A 353 1.31 -20.12 37.73
C ILE A 353 0.48 -19.22 38.66
N ARG A 354 -0.61 -18.62 38.16
CA ARG A 354 -1.47 -17.75 38.99
C ARG A 354 -2.20 -18.51 40.09
N ARG A 355 -2.63 -19.73 39.80
CA ARG A 355 -3.26 -20.60 40.79
C ARG A 355 -2.27 -20.94 41.90
N LEU A 356 -1.06 -21.35 41.53
CA LEU A 356 -0.01 -21.78 42.46
C LEU A 356 0.65 -20.61 43.20
N SER A 357 0.70 -19.41 42.62
CA SER A 357 1.38 -18.24 43.22
C SER A 357 0.76 -17.79 44.53
N SER A 358 -0.48 -18.18 44.81
CA SER A 358 -1.16 -17.91 46.09
C SER A 358 -0.68 -18.82 47.23
N LYS A 359 -0.05 -19.97 46.92
CA LYS A 359 0.28 -21.03 47.89
C LYS A 359 1.74 -21.49 47.87
N HIS A 360 2.46 -21.20 46.79
CA HIS A 360 3.78 -21.76 46.54
C HIS A 360 4.78 -20.71 46.08
N ASN A 361 6.07 -20.97 46.35
CA ASN A 361 7.17 -20.13 45.94
C ASN A 361 7.60 -20.39 44.49
N LEU A 362 8.38 -19.45 43.93
CA LEU A 362 8.86 -19.45 42.55
C LEU A 362 9.57 -20.77 42.16
N THR A 363 10.43 -21.29 43.03
CA THR A 363 11.20 -22.52 42.77
C THR A 363 10.29 -23.74 42.61
N PHE A 364 9.25 -23.85 43.44
CA PHE A 364 8.27 -24.93 43.35
C PHE A 364 7.48 -24.86 42.03
N ILE A 365 7.01 -23.66 41.66
CA ILE A 365 6.20 -23.44 40.45
C ILE A 365 7.01 -23.76 39.18
N MET A 366 8.27 -23.31 39.12
CA MET A 366 9.16 -23.59 37.98
C MET A 366 9.40 -25.09 37.79
N LYS A 367 9.68 -25.82 38.88
CA LYS A 367 9.91 -27.27 38.84
C LYS A 367 8.66 -28.03 38.40
N GLN A 368 7.49 -27.65 38.93
CA GLN A 368 6.23 -28.32 38.64
C GLN A 368 5.78 -28.15 37.19
N LEU A 369 6.11 -27.02 36.57
CA LEU A 369 5.68 -26.68 35.20
C LEU A 369 6.78 -26.86 34.14
N GLY A 370 7.96 -27.34 34.53
CA GLY A 370 9.10 -27.54 33.61
C GLY A 370 9.61 -26.23 32.99
N LEU A 371 9.55 -25.12 33.72
CA LEU A 371 9.88 -23.78 33.22
C LEU A 371 11.30 -23.37 33.60
N ASN A 372 12.04 -22.81 32.63
CA ASN A 372 13.44 -22.44 32.81
C ASN A 372 13.67 -20.92 32.98
N ASP A 373 12.70 -20.07 32.60
CA ASP A 373 12.83 -18.61 32.72
C ASP A 373 12.25 -18.10 34.05
N ARG A 374 13.14 -17.94 35.03
CA ARG A 374 12.82 -17.43 36.38
C ARG A 374 12.18 -16.05 36.37
N SER A 375 12.69 -15.16 35.52
CA SER A 375 12.22 -13.77 35.45
C SER A 375 10.82 -13.69 34.85
N GLN A 376 10.51 -14.55 33.87
CA GLN A 376 9.20 -14.63 33.25
C GLN A 376 8.13 -15.13 34.23
N VAL A 377 8.42 -16.17 35.02
CA VAL A 377 7.49 -16.69 36.04
C VAL A 377 7.26 -15.67 37.15
N GLU A 378 8.32 -15.00 37.61
CA GLU A 378 8.20 -13.99 38.67
C GLU A 378 7.34 -12.77 38.24
N ARG A 379 7.43 -12.35 36.96
CA ARG A 379 6.57 -11.29 36.42
C ARG A 379 5.10 -11.72 36.33
N VAL A 380 4.81 -12.99 36.03
CA VAL A 380 3.45 -13.53 36.04
C VAL A 380 2.88 -13.57 37.45
N MET A 381 3.65 -14.05 38.43
CA MET A 381 3.25 -14.09 39.85
C MET A 381 2.93 -12.69 40.39
N LYS A 382 3.70 -11.67 39.97
CA LYS A 382 3.50 -10.27 40.36
C LYS A 382 2.42 -9.54 39.55
N GLY A 383 1.71 -10.22 38.64
CA GLY A 383 0.70 -9.58 37.78
C GLY A 383 1.26 -8.49 36.86
N LYS A 384 2.55 -8.55 36.51
CA LYS A 384 3.22 -7.57 35.65
C LYS A 384 3.14 -7.94 34.17
N THR A 385 2.90 -9.21 33.85
CA THR A 385 2.82 -9.74 32.48
C THR A 385 1.65 -10.71 32.33
N TYR A 386 1.20 -10.92 31.08
CA TYR A 386 0.11 -11.83 30.73
C TYR A 386 -1.29 -11.47 31.28
N ASN A 387 -1.49 -10.25 31.81
CA ASN A 387 -2.70 -9.83 32.54
C ASN A 387 -4.04 -10.07 31.83
N LYS A 388 -4.05 -10.20 30.50
CA LYS A 388 -5.25 -10.41 29.68
C LYS A 388 -5.54 -11.89 29.36
N VAL A 389 -4.69 -12.82 29.78
CA VAL A 389 -4.96 -14.27 29.65
C VAL A 389 -6.06 -14.66 30.65
N ALA A 390 -7.16 -15.24 30.18
CA ALA A 390 -8.25 -15.73 31.01
C ALA A 390 -8.80 -17.07 30.47
N LYS A 391 -9.48 -17.82 31.35
CA LYS A 391 -10.11 -19.10 31.00
C LYS A 391 -11.33 -18.85 30.12
N LYS A 392 -11.52 -19.70 29.10
CA LYS A 392 -12.71 -19.68 28.24
C LYS A 392 -13.97 -19.77 29.10
N ARG A 393 -14.89 -18.80 28.97
CA ARG A 393 -16.27 -19.02 29.38
C ARG A 393 -16.89 -19.91 28.32
N LEU A 394 -17.17 -21.16 28.68
CA LEU A 394 -18.03 -22.01 27.87
C LEU A 394 -19.42 -21.35 27.90
N SER A 395 -19.87 -20.85 26.75
CA SER A 395 -21.26 -20.47 26.52
C SER A 395 -22.13 -21.71 26.39
#